data_AF-W2XTK7-F1
#
_entry.id   AF-W2XTK7-F1
#
_cell.length_a   1.000
_cell.length_b   1.000
_cell.length_c   1.000
_cell.angle_alpha   90.00
_cell.angle_beta   90.00
_cell.angle_gamma   90.00
#
_symmetry.space_group_name_H-M   'P 1'
#
loop_
_entity.id
_entity.type
_entity.pdbx_description
1 polymer ?
#
loop_
_entity_poly.entity_id
_entity_poly.type
_entity_poly.pdbx_seq_one_letter_code
_entity_poly.pdbx_strand_id
1 'polypeptide(L)'
;MERWNWETGPIFWNAIVAREATYERMSVGILAARLCDLSWATDRQYCYVHYLEGCPNCRGFNLPRPYESEWRHYVRDHPLSETEERLIGCYRRRPYEARHGSLLRLQQEPPRTPPHFPARPPAA
;
A
#
# COMPACT_ATOMS: atom_id res chain seq x y z
N MET A 1 27.86 -1.65 -27.44
CA MET A 1 27.10 -1.86 -26.18
C MET A 1 25.78 -1.15 -26.35
N GLU A 2 24.78 -1.87 -26.85
CA GLU A 2 23.45 -1.32 -27.14
C GLU A 2 22.69 -1.18 -25.82
N ARG A 3 22.43 0.06 -25.40
CA ARG A 3 21.76 0.35 -24.13
C ARG A 3 20.27 0.05 -24.34
N TRP A 4 19.77 -1.04 -23.77
CA TRP A 4 18.40 -1.55 -23.96
C TRP A 4 17.29 -0.51 -23.70
N ASN A 5 17.61 0.59 -23.02
CA ASN A 5 16.70 1.65 -22.62
C ASN A 5 16.67 2.88 -23.57
N TRP A 6 17.39 2.87 -24.70
CA TRP A 6 17.47 4.03 -25.58
C TRP A 6 16.22 4.20 -26.48
N GLU A 7 15.80 3.15 -27.18
CA GLU A 7 14.61 3.21 -28.07
C GLU A 7 13.28 3.10 -27.32
N THR A 8 13.27 2.39 -26.19
CA THR A 8 12.09 2.23 -25.33
C THR A 8 12.07 3.19 -24.14
N GLY A 9 13.02 4.12 -24.04
CA GLY A 9 13.18 5.03 -22.92
C GLY A 9 11.87 5.70 -22.47
N PRO A 10 11.10 6.35 -23.37
CA PRO A 10 9.82 6.96 -23.01
C PRO A 10 8.76 5.94 -22.52
N ILE A 11 8.67 4.76 -23.16
CA ILE A 11 7.73 3.71 -22.77
C ILE A 11 8.10 3.14 -21.40
N PHE A 12 9.39 2.92 -21.16
CA PHE A 12 9.92 2.45 -19.89
C PHE A 12 9.64 3.47 -18.77
N TRP A 13 9.91 4.76 -19.00
CA TRP A 13 9.61 5.82 -18.04
C TRP A 13 8.12 5.90 -17.72
N ASN A 14 7.25 5.85 -18.72
CA ASN A 14 5.79 5.81 -18.51
C ASN A 14 5.36 4.61 -17.67
N ALA A 15 5.98 3.44 -17.88
CA ALA A 15 5.70 2.25 -17.08
C ALA A 15 6.17 2.38 -15.62
N ILE A 16 7.30 3.06 -15.36
CA ILE A 16 7.76 3.38 -14.01
C ILE A 16 6.79 4.34 -13.32
N VAL A 17 6.41 5.44 -13.98
CA VAL A 17 5.44 6.41 -13.43
C VAL A 17 4.10 5.73 -13.11
N ALA A 18 3.59 4.88 -14.00
CA ALA A 18 2.35 4.14 -13.75
C ALA A 18 2.47 3.16 -12.57
N ARG A 19 3.64 2.54 -12.38
CA ARG A 19 3.92 1.67 -11.23
C ARG A 19 4.02 2.46 -9.93
N GLU A 20 4.70 3.59 -9.93
CA GLU A 20 4.83 4.46 -8.76
C GLU A 20 3.47 5.01 -8.35
N ALA A 21 2.67 5.51 -9.29
CA ALA A 21 1.30 5.96 -9.02
C ALA A 21 0.41 4.81 -8.48
N THR A 22 0.58 3.60 -9.01
CA THR A 22 -0.12 2.42 -8.47
C THR A 22 0.35 2.09 -7.07
N TYR A 23 1.66 2.15 -6.81
CA TYR A 23 2.26 1.91 -5.51
C TYR A 23 1.76 2.94 -4.48
N GLU A 24 1.80 4.23 -4.78
CA GLU A 24 1.28 5.29 -3.91
C GLU A 24 -0.19 5.08 -3.57
N ARG A 25 -1.00 4.69 -4.56
CA ARG A 25 -2.42 4.44 -4.37
C ARG A 25 -2.68 3.17 -3.56
N MET A 26 -1.92 2.10 -3.74
CA MET A 26 -2.18 0.75 -3.21
C MET A 26 -1.36 0.38 -1.97
N SER A 27 -0.32 1.14 -1.66
CA SER A 27 0.59 0.84 -0.56
C SER A 27 -0.14 0.94 0.78
N VAL A 28 -0.23 -0.20 1.47
CA VAL A 28 -0.72 -0.31 2.84
C VAL A 28 0.14 0.55 3.77
N GLY A 29 1.46 0.60 3.54
CA GLY A 29 2.38 1.41 4.34
C GLY A 29 2.13 2.91 4.20
N ILE A 30 1.90 3.41 2.97
CA ILE A 30 1.55 4.82 2.74
C ILE A 30 0.20 5.15 3.38
N LEU A 31 -0.77 4.25 3.29
CA LEU A 31 -2.06 4.42 3.92
C LEU A 31 -1.98 4.41 5.46
N ALA A 32 -1.11 3.56 6.02
CA ALA A 32 -0.83 3.54 7.46
C ALA A 32 -0.22 4.87 7.94
N ALA A 33 0.74 5.41 7.19
CA ALA A 33 1.35 6.71 7.49
C ALA A 33 0.30 7.82 7.49
N ARG A 34 -0.54 7.89 6.44
CA ARG A 34 -1.63 8.89 6.34
C ARG A 34 -2.62 8.81 7.51
N LEU A 35 -3.00 7.59 7.93
CA LEU A 35 -3.86 7.41 9.10
C LEU A 35 -3.19 7.89 10.39
N CYS A 36 -1.88 7.67 10.52
CA CYS A 36 -1.11 8.17 11.64
C CYS A 36 -1.08 9.71 11.65
N ASP A 37 -0.71 10.33 10.53
CA ASP A 37 -0.62 11.78 10.40
C ASP A 37 -1.96 12.45 10.66
N LEU A 38 -3.05 11.88 10.14
CA LEU A 38 -4.40 12.40 10.36
C LEU A 38 -4.82 12.32 11.84
N SER A 39 -4.43 11.25 12.53
CA SER A 39 -4.70 11.12 13.97
C SER A 39 -3.95 12.19 14.77
N TRP A 40 -2.68 12.45 14.43
CA TRP A 40 -1.89 13.50 15.07
C TRP A 40 -2.41 14.91 14.75
N ALA A 41 -2.83 15.15 13.51
CA ALA A 41 -3.40 16.44 13.09
C ALA A 41 -4.74 16.76 13.77
N THR A 42 -5.39 15.77 14.36
CA THR A 42 -6.65 15.89 15.12
C THR A 42 -6.45 15.69 16.62
N ASP A 43 -5.20 15.83 17.10
CA ASP A 43 -4.80 15.70 18.51
C ASP A 43 -5.25 14.38 19.15
N ARG A 44 -5.32 13.30 18.36
CA ARG A 44 -5.64 11.98 18.90
C ARG A 44 -4.47 11.40 19.66
N GLN A 45 -4.80 10.64 20.71
CA GLN A 45 -3.81 9.98 21.55
C GLN A 45 -3.07 8.85 20.82
N TYR A 46 -3.75 8.14 19.91
CA TYR A 46 -3.15 7.10 19.08
C TYR A 46 -3.92 6.91 17.79
N CYS A 47 -3.24 6.45 16.74
CA CYS A 47 -3.86 6.18 15.46
C CYS A 47 -4.48 4.78 15.37
N TYR A 48 -5.41 4.59 14.43
CA TYR A 48 -6.05 3.28 14.20
C TYR A 48 -5.04 2.14 13.94
N VAL A 49 -3.97 2.42 13.21
CA VAL A 49 -2.90 1.43 12.92
C VAL A 49 -2.16 1.05 14.19
N HIS A 50 -2.00 1.99 15.13
CA HIS A 50 -1.42 1.70 16.43
C HIS A 50 -2.27 0.71 17.20
N TYR A 51 -3.58 0.96 17.28
CA TYR A 51 -4.54 0.02 17.85
C TYR A 51 -4.46 -1.39 17.21
N LEU A 52 -4.47 -1.47 15.88
CA LEU A 52 -4.57 -2.77 15.19
C LEU A 52 -3.30 -3.64 15.32
N GLU A 53 -2.14 -3.07 15.00
CA GLU A 53 -0.89 -3.83 14.83
C GLU A 53 0.33 -3.17 15.50
N GLY A 54 0.17 -1.91 15.96
CA GLY A 54 1.23 -1.13 16.57
C GLY A 54 2.06 -0.38 15.54
N CYS A 55 1.51 0.73 15.03
CA CYS A 55 2.17 1.73 14.22
C CYS A 55 3.59 2.08 14.75
N PRO A 56 4.63 1.96 13.90
CA PRO A 56 6.00 2.32 14.27
C PRO A 56 6.16 3.78 14.72
N ASN A 57 5.42 4.70 14.09
CA ASN A 57 5.50 6.12 14.43
C ASN A 57 4.97 6.37 15.85
N CYS A 58 3.76 5.89 16.18
CA CYS A 58 3.23 5.99 17.55
C CYS A 58 4.08 5.25 18.59
N ARG A 59 4.69 4.10 18.24
CA ARG A 59 5.64 3.40 19.13
C ARG A 59 6.88 4.23 19.41
N GLY A 60 7.35 5.04 18.45
CA GLY A 60 8.47 5.97 18.65
C GLY A 60 8.21 7.01 19.75
N PHE A 61 6.94 7.29 20.07
CA PHE A 61 6.52 8.16 21.16
C PHE A 61 6.25 7.40 22.48
N ASN A 62 6.66 6.13 22.59
CA ASN A 62 6.44 5.26 23.75
C ASN A 62 4.97 5.08 24.15
N LEU A 63 4.03 5.27 23.21
CA LEU A 63 2.63 5.01 23.46
C LEU A 63 2.38 3.49 23.52
N PRO A 64 1.77 2.97 24.59
CA PRO A 64 1.38 1.58 24.66
C PRO A 64 0.26 1.31 23.66
N ARG A 65 0.27 0.11 23.07
CA ARG A 65 -0.81 -0.29 22.17
C ARG A 65 -2.11 -0.43 22.97
N PRO A 66 -3.18 0.28 22.61
CA PRO A 66 -4.45 0.15 23.30
C PRO A 66 -5.08 -1.22 23.06
N TYR A 67 -5.77 -1.73 24.08
CA TYR A 67 -6.67 -2.87 23.96
C TYR A 67 -7.94 -2.48 23.22
N GLU A 68 -8.70 -3.48 22.77
CA GLU A 68 -9.95 -3.25 22.04
C GLU A 68 -10.99 -2.45 22.84
N SER A 69 -11.10 -2.71 24.14
CA SER A 69 -11.98 -1.96 25.04
C SER A 69 -11.60 -0.48 25.13
N GLU A 70 -10.31 -0.20 25.25
CA GLU A 70 -9.76 1.17 25.32
C GLU A 70 -10.00 1.91 24.01
N TRP A 71 -9.72 1.27 22.87
CA TRP A 71 -10.00 1.83 21.55
C TRP A 71 -11.49 2.14 21.37
N ARG A 72 -12.38 1.20 21.72
CA ARG A 72 -13.83 1.40 21.62
C ARG A 72 -14.33 2.55 22.50
N HIS A 73 -13.83 2.62 23.74
CA HIS A 73 -14.14 3.70 24.66
C HIS A 73 -13.65 5.05 24.10
N TYR A 74 -12.40 5.08 23.62
CA TYR A 74 -11.79 6.26 23.05
C TYR A 74 -12.55 6.78 21.83
N VAL A 75 -12.92 5.92 20.88
CA VAL A 75 -13.71 6.30 19.69
C VAL A 75 -15.12 6.77 20.04
N ARG A 76 -15.71 6.25 21.13
CA ARG A 76 -17.00 6.75 21.60
C ARG A 76 -16.90 8.18 22.11
N ASP A 77 -15.84 8.48 22.85
CA ASP A 77 -15.64 9.79 23.46
C ASP A 77 -15.02 10.79 22.46
N HIS A 78 -14.31 10.28 21.45
CA HIS A 78 -13.69 11.02 20.35
C HIS A 78 -14.07 10.38 19.00
N PRO A 79 -15.29 10.64 18.49
CA PRO A 79 -15.78 10.04 17.26
C PRO A 79 -14.81 10.18 16.08
N LEU A 80 -14.75 9.15 15.23
CA LEU A 80 -13.98 9.20 13.99
C LEU A 80 -14.62 10.18 13.02
N SER A 81 -13.80 10.98 12.34
CA SER A 81 -14.27 11.78 11.22
C SER A 81 -14.57 10.89 10.01
N GLU A 82 -15.43 11.36 9.11
CA GLU A 82 -15.76 10.65 7.86
C GLU A 82 -14.49 10.29 7.05
N THR A 83 -13.50 11.19 7.05
CA THR A 83 -12.23 10.95 6.36
C THR A 83 -11.46 9.79 7.01
N GLU A 84 -11.42 9.72 8.33
CA GLU A 84 -10.77 8.62 9.06
C GLU A 84 -11.48 7.30 8.80
N GLU A 85 -12.81 7.27 8.91
CA GLU A 85 -13.59 6.06 8.65
C GLU A 85 -13.37 5.53 7.23
N ARG A 86 -13.36 6.43 6.24
CA ARG A 86 -13.07 6.08 4.84
C ARG A 86 -11.66 5.51 4.67
N LEU A 87 -10.65 6.14 5.28
CA LEU A 87 -9.26 5.67 5.19
C LEU A 87 -9.06 4.35 5.93
N ILE A 88 -9.70 4.15 7.08
CA ILE A 88 -9.72 2.87 7.83
C ILE A 88 -10.36 1.79 6.96
N GLY A 89 -11.48 2.07 6.30
CA GLY A 89 -12.14 1.14 5.38
C GLY A 89 -11.25 0.77 4.18
N CYS A 90 -10.50 1.73 3.63
CA CYS A 90 -9.47 1.45 2.64
C CYS A 90 -8.36 0.57 3.21
N TYR A 91 -7.85 0.90 4.40
CA TYR A 91 -6.73 0.21 5.03
C TYR A 91 -7.03 -1.27 5.25
N ARG A 92 -8.24 -1.56 5.75
CA ARG A 92 -8.71 -2.93 5.96
C ARG A 92 -8.86 -3.71 4.65
N ARG A 93 -9.22 -3.07 3.53
CA ARG A 93 -9.42 -3.72 2.22
C ARG A 93 -8.14 -3.97 1.44
N ARG A 94 -7.17 -3.04 1.47
CA ARG A 94 -5.97 -3.10 0.60
C ARG A 94 -5.17 -4.40 0.71
N PRO A 95 -4.98 -5.02 1.89
CA PRO A 95 -4.31 -6.32 1.98
C PRO A 95 -5.05 -7.42 1.21
N TYR A 96 -6.39 -7.40 1.21
CA TYR A 96 -7.19 -8.36 0.43
C TYR A 96 -7.11 -8.07 -1.06
N GLU A 97 -7.22 -6.80 -1.47
CA GLU A 97 -7.10 -6.39 -2.87
C GLU A 97 -5.72 -6.71 -3.47
N ALA A 98 -4.65 -6.57 -2.69
CA ALA A 98 -3.30 -6.90 -3.11
C ALA A 98 -3.12 -8.42 -3.35
N ARG A 99 -3.75 -9.26 -2.52
CA ARG A 99 -3.68 -10.74 -2.64
C ARG A 99 -4.53 -11.31 -3.76
N HIS A 100 -5.70 -10.72 -4.01
CA HIS A 100 -6.67 -11.25 -4.99
C HIS A 100 -6.56 -10.55 -6.35
N GLY A 101 -5.64 -9.60 -6.48
CA GLY A 101 -5.57 -8.68 -7.61
C GLY A 101 -6.74 -7.69 -7.55
N SER A 102 -6.46 -6.39 -7.60
CA SER A 102 -7.53 -5.43 -7.88
C SER A 102 -8.21 -5.86 -9.18
N LEU A 103 -9.54 -5.91 -9.23
CA LEU A 103 -10.31 -6.29 -10.43
C LEU A 103 -9.89 -5.51 -11.70
N LEU A 104 -9.31 -4.33 -11.52
CA LEU A 104 -8.73 -3.50 -12.58
C LEU A 104 -7.50 -4.13 -13.28
N ARG A 105 -6.73 -5.00 -12.59
CA ARG A 105 -5.53 -5.64 -13.14
C ARG A 105 -5.85 -6.75 -14.14
N LEU A 106 -7.08 -7.30 -14.08
CA LEU A 106 -7.58 -8.29 -15.04
C LEU A 106 -7.91 -7.67 -16.41
N GLN A 107 -8.07 -6.34 -16.49
CA GLN A 107 -8.46 -5.68 -17.73
C GLN A 107 -7.29 -5.05 -18.50
N GLN A 108 -6.08 -5.03 -17.96
CA GLN A 108 -5.02 -4.18 -18.51
C GLN A 108 -3.84 -4.84 -19.21
N GLU A 109 -3.68 -6.17 -19.27
CA GLU A 109 -2.77 -6.79 -20.28
C GLU A 109 -2.95 -8.31 -20.37
N PRO A 110 -2.89 -8.90 -21.59
CA PRO A 110 -2.67 -10.33 -21.74
C PRO A 110 -1.25 -10.69 -21.25
N PRO A 111 -1.02 -11.91 -20.75
CA PRO A 111 0.27 -12.31 -20.22
C PRO A 111 1.34 -12.26 -21.33
N ARG A 112 2.25 -11.28 -21.25
CA ARG A 112 3.48 -11.25 -22.05
C ARG A 112 4.47 -12.24 -21.45
N THR A 113 4.27 -13.52 -21.74
CA THR A 113 5.32 -14.52 -21.55
C THR A 113 6.44 -14.17 -22.54
N PRO A 114 7.67 -13.85 -22.09
CA PRO A 114 8.80 -13.74 -23.01
C PRO A 114 9.01 -15.11 -23.67
N PRO A 115 9.27 -15.19 -24.98
CA PRO A 115 9.58 -16.46 -25.60
C PRO A 115 10.81 -17.08 -24.91
N HIS A 116 10.61 -18.31 -24.46
CA HIS A 116 11.61 -19.17 -23.84
C HIS A 116 12.92 -19.17 -24.67
N PHE A 117 14.07 -19.13 -24.01
CA PHE A 117 15.40 -19.23 -24.64
C PHE A 117 15.46 -20.39 -25.66
N PRO A 118 16.16 -20.22 -26.80
CA PRO A 118 16.30 -21.30 -27.77
C PRO A 118 17.07 -22.46 -27.14
N ALA A 119 16.62 -23.68 -27.44
CA ALA A 119 17.21 -24.92 -26.96
C ALA A 119 18.70 -25.01 -27.33
N ARG A 120 19.52 -25.47 -26.39
CA ARG A 120 20.95 -25.72 -26.57
C ARG A 120 21.15 -26.79 -27.67
N PRO A 121 21.97 -26.56 -28.70
CA PRO A 121 22.24 -27.59 -29.71
C PRO A 121 23.04 -28.75 -29.09
N PRO A 122 22.84 -29.99 -29.58
CA PRO A 122 23.55 -31.16 -29.07
C PRO A 122 25.05 -31.05 -29.36
N ALA A 123 25.85 -31.52 -28.40
CA ALA A 123 27.30 -31.58 -28.53
C ALA A 123 27.70 -32.59 -29.62
N ALA A 124 28.69 -32.21 -30.43
CA ALA A 124 29.33 -33.05 -31.44
C ALA A 124 30.29 -34.06 -30.79
#